data_AF-A0A962JI78-F1
#
_entry.id   AF-A0A962JI78-F1
#
_cell.length_a   1.000
_cell.length_b   1.000
_cell.length_c   1.000
_cell.angle_alpha   90.00
_cell.angle_beta   90.00
_cell.angle_gamma   90.00
#
_symmetry.space_group_name_H-M   'P 1'
#
loop_
_entity.id
_entity.type
_entity.pdbx_description
1 polymer ?
#
loop_
_entity_poly.entity_id
_entity_poly.type
_entity_poly.pdbx_seq_one_letter_code
_entity_poly.pdbx_strand_id
1 'polypeptide(L)' 'MQTILNIDKHLLSQAEQFAKQQHTDLNHLVERLLRHYLNQELPKSTVSLPMSGYGGLVSGVDGLSNKSMYEAADSDS' A
#
# COMPACT_ATOMS: atom_id res chain seq x y z
N MET A 1 14.54 26.23 5.36
CA MET A 1 15.07 25.89 4.01
C MET A 1 14.20 26.56 2.96
N GLN A 2 14.73 26.85 1.78
CA GLN A 2 13.96 27.36 0.64
C GLN A 2 13.88 26.28 -0.43
N THR A 3 12.67 25.91 -0.83
CA THR A 3 12.39 24.94 -1.90
C THR A 3 11.36 25.56 -2.84
N ILE A 4 11.59 25.43 -4.15
CA ILE A 4 10.67 25.93 -5.16
C ILE A 4 9.87 24.72 -5.67
N LEU A 5 8.56 24.75 -5.44
CA LEU A 5 7.63 23.72 -5.90
C LEU A 5 6.70 24.34 -6.95
N ASN A 6 6.59 23.69 -8.10
CA ASN A 6 5.62 24.09 -9.11
C ASN A 6 4.31 23.31 -8.89
N ILE A 7 3.23 24.01 -8.56
CA ILE A 7 1.90 23.45 -8.41
C ILE A 7 0.87 24.29 -9.16
N ASP A 8 -0.21 23.64 -9.53
CA ASP A 8 -1.36 24.30 -10.12
C ASP A 8 -1.92 25.40 -9.19
N LYS A 9 -2.40 26.50 -9.79
CA LYS A 9 -2.88 27.67 -9.05
C LYS A 9 -4.16 27.40 -8.26
N HIS A 10 -5.05 26.56 -8.79
CA HIS A 10 -6.26 26.18 -8.09
C HIS A 10 -5.94 25.31 -6.88
N LEU A 11 -4.98 24.38 -7.03
CA LEU A 11 -4.49 23.58 -5.91
C LEU A 11 -3.81 24.45 -4.82
N LEU A 12 -3.01 25.45 -5.22
CA LEU A 12 -2.41 26.40 -4.28
C LEU A 12 -3.48 27.14 -3.47
N SER A 13 -4.52 27.65 -4.14
CA SER A 13 -5.62 28.37 -3.47
C SER A 13 -6.36 27.49 -2.46
N GLN A 14 -6.63 26.23 -2.80
CA GLN A 14 -7.25 25.27 -1.88
C GLN A 14 -6.35 24.97 -0.67
N ALA A 15 -5.04 24.78 -0.90
CA ALA A 15 -4.09 24.52 0.17
C ALA A 15 -4.00 25.71 1.15
N GLU A 16 -4.02 26.95 0.64
CA GLU A 16 -4.05 28.16 1.47
C GLU A 16 -5.35 28.28 2.30
N GLN A 17 -6.50 27.96 1.70
CA GLN A 17 -7.77 27.93 2.42
C GLN A 17 -7.74 26.88 3.54
N PHE A 18 -7.23 25.69 3.25
CA PHE A 18 -7.09 24.62 4.23
C PHE A 18 -6.13 25.00 5.37
N ALA A 19 -5.02 25.67 5.07
CA ALA A 19 -4.08 26.18 6.07
C ALA A 19 -4.77 27.18 7.03
N LYS A 20 -5.57 28.11 6.49
CA LYS A 20 -6.35 29.07 7.29
C LYS A 20 -7.37 28.39 8.20
N GLN A 21 -8.09 27.39 7.69
CA GLN A 21 -9.04 26.61 8.49
C GLN A 21 -8.36 25.91 9.67
N GLN A 22 -7.13 25.42 9.44
CA GLN A 22 -6.29 24.75 10.43
C GLN A 22 -5.51 25.74 11.33
N HIS A 23 -5.74 27.04 11.19
CA HIS A 23 -5.03 28.12 11.91
C HIS A 23 -3.49 27.98 11.83
N THR A 24 -2.98 27.63 10.64
CA THR A 24 -1.54 27.44 10.39
C THR A 24 -1.10 28.07 9.07
N ASP A 25 0.20 28.18 8.85
CA ASP A 25 0.77 28.68 7.61
C ASP A 25 0.94 27.58 6.56
N LEU A 26 0.87 27.95 5.28
CA LEU A 26 1.00 27.01 4.16
C LEU A 26 2.31 26.21 4.23
N ASN A 27 3.44 26.86 4.52
CA ASN A 27 4.73 26.18 4.63
C ASN A 27 4.76 25.15 5.76
N HIS A 28 4.26 25.51 6.94
CA HIS A 28 4.21 24.62 8.09
C HIS A 28 3.25 23.45 7.85
N LEU A 29 2.12 23.71 7.20
CA LEU A 29 1.19 22.68 6.75
C LEU A 29 1.87 21.68 5.81
N VAL A 30 2.53 22.17 4.76
CA VAL A 30 3.20 21.34 3.75
C VAL A 30 4.30 20.50 4.40
N GLU A 31 5.11 21.09 5.26
CA GLU A 31 6.16 20.35 5.97
C GLU A 31 5.58 19.23 6.85
N ARG A 32 4.54 19.54 7.63
CA ARG A 32 3.89 18.57 8.51
C ARG A 32 3.26 17.42 7.72
N LEU A 33 2.57 17.73 6.63
CA LEU A 33 1.96 16.72 5.76
C LEU A 33 3.02 15.87 5.05
N LEU A 34 4.13 16.46 4.60
CA LEU A 34 5.23 15.72 3.98
C LEU A 34 5.87 14.76 4.97
N ARG A 35 6.14 15.20 6.21
CA ARG A 35 6.63 14.33 7.28
C ARG A 35 5.67 13.19 7.54
N HIS A 36 4.37 13.47 7.60
CA HIS A 36 3.35 12.44 7.78
C HIS A 36 3.31 11.44 6.62
N TYR A 37 3.42 11.92 5.38
CA TYR A 37 3.45 11.07 4.19
C TYR A 37 4.68 10.14 4.17
N LEU A 38 5.85 10.66 4.53
CA LEU A 38 7.08 9.87 4.56
C LEU A 38 7.12 8.85 5.71
N ASN A 39 6.43 9.13 6.80
CA ASN A 39 6.35 8.25 7.97
C ASN A 39 5.19 7.26 7.89
N GLN A 40 4.27 7.41 6.94
CA GLN A 40 3.22 6.41 6.72
C GLN A 40 3.87 5.15 6.17
N GLU A 41 3.74 4.05 6.91
CA GLU A 41 4.06 2.73 6.37
C GLU A 41 3.14 2.48 5.17
N LEU A 42 3.74 2.41 3.97
CA LEU A 42 3.02 1.95 2.79
C LEU A 42 2.38 0.61 3.16
N PRO A 43 1.08 0.41 2.87
CA PRO A 43 0.46 -0.89 3.11
C PRO A 43 1.29 -1.92 2.35
N LYS A 44 2.06 -2.72 3.09
CA LYS A 44 2.70 -3.92 2.56
C LYS A 44 1.54 -4.82 2.20
N SER A 45 1.06 -4.70 0.97
CA SER A 45 0.19 -5.71 0.37
C SER A 45 0.95 -7.00 0.54
N THR A 46 0.50 -7.82 1.49
CA THR A 46 1.06 -9.14 1.71
C THR A 46 0.53 -9.95 0.56
N VAL A 47 1.20 -9.86 -0.59
CA VAL A 47 0.88 -10.68 -1.74
C VAL A 47 1.26 -12.10 -1.33
N SER A 48 0.25 -12.90 -0.99
CA SER A 48 0.41 -14.34 -0.78
C SER A 48 0.70 -14.96 -2.14
N LEU A 49 1.96 -14.91 -2.56
CA LEU A 49 2.42 -15.58 -3.77
C LEU A 49 2.44 -17.09 -3.49
N PRO A 50 1.66 -17.93 -4.20
CA PRO A 50 1.83 -19.37 -4.13
C PRO A 50 3.19 -19.70 -4.78
N MET A 51 4.22 -19.91 -3.98
CA MET A 51 5.52 -20.33 -4.48
C MET A 51 5.41 -21.77 -5.00
N SER A 52 5.28 -21.92 -6.31
CA SER A 52 5.45 -23.19 -7.01
C SER A 52 6.93 -23.43 -7.26
N GLY A 53 7.62 -24.02 -6.28
CA GLY A 53 8.92 -24.63 -6.49
C GLY A 53 8.73 -26.02 -7.11
N TYR A 54 8.84 -26.12 -8.44
CA TYR A 54 8.92 -27.36 -9.23
C TYR A 54 7.80 -28.39 -9.01
N GLY A 55 6.63 -28.15 -9.62
CA GLY A 55 5.48 -29.08 -9.63
C GLY A 55 4.31 -28.50 -8.85
N GLY A 56 3.47 -27.72 -9.53
CA GLY A 56 2.27 -27.14 -8.91
C GLY A 56 1.29 -28.20 -8.43
N LEU A 57 0.44 -27.83 -7.46
CA LEU A 57 -0.62 -28.69 -6.96
C LEU A 57 -1.57 -29.08 -8.09
N VAL A 58 -2.00 -30.34 -8.11
CA VAL A 58 -2.97 -30.87 -9.08
C VAL A 58 -4.23 -29.98 -9.07
N SER A 59 -4.81 -29.74 -10.25
CA SER A 59 -6.03 -28.93 -10.36
C SER A 59 -7.13 -29.48 -9.44
N GLY A 60 -7.62 -28.64 -8.52
CA GLY A 60 -8.63 -29.01 -7.53
C GLY A 60 -8.12 -29.05 -6.07
N VAL A 61 -6.82 -28.86 -5.85
CA VAL A 61 -6.21 -28.85 -4.52
C VAL A 61 -6.05 -27.42 -4.01
N ASP A 62 -6.72 -27.10 -2.91
CA ASP A 62 -6.54 -25.82 -2.22
C ASP A 62 -5.18 -25.78 -1.50
N GLY A 63 -4.31 -24.87 -1.96
CA GLY A 63 -3.00 -24.54 -1.39
C GLY A 63 -3.01 -24.16 0.09
N LEU A 64 -4.18 -23.75 0.59
CA LEU A 64 -4.39 -23.23 1.93
C LEU A 64 -5.06 -24.24 2.87
N SER A 65 -5.42 -25.44 2.37
CA SER A 65 -6.12 -26.48 3.11
C SER A 65 -5.30 -27.78 3.17
N ASN A 66 -4.83 -28.13 4.37
CA ASN A 66 -4.10 -29.39 4.60
C ASN A 66 -4.92 -30.63 4.20
N LYS A 67 -6.26 -30.57 4.33
CA LYS A 67 -7.11 -31.71 3.95
C LYS A 67 -7.03 -31.97 2.45
N SER A 68 -7.13 -30.92 1.65
CA SER A 68 -7.06 -31.00 0.20
C SER A 68 -5.69 -31.52 -0.26
N MET A 69 -4.61 -31.19 0.46
CA MET A 69 -3.27 -31.72 0.21
C MET A 69 -3.17 -33.22 0.45
N TYR A 70 -3.75 -33.72 1.55
CA TYR A 70 -3.74 -35.15 1.88
C TYR A 70 -4.57 -35.96 0.88
N GLU A 71 -5.72 -35.44 0.47
CA GLU A 71 -6.64 -36.10 -0.46
C GLU A 71 -6.02 -36.20 -1.87
N ALA A 72 -5.26 -35.20 -2.28
CA ALA A 72 -4.48 -35.23 -3.52
C ALA A 72 -3.37 -36.27 -3.53
N ALA A 73 -2.74 -36.51 -2.37
CA ALA A 73 -1.65 -37.48 -2.22
C ALA A 73 -2.14 -38.94 -2.24
N ASP A 74 -3.37 -39.18 -1.79
CA ASP A 74 -3.99 -40.52 -1.75
C ASP A 74 -4.60 -40.93 -3.11
N SER A 75 -4.84 -39.97 -3.99
CA SER A 75 -5.53 -40.16 -5.27
C SER A 75 -4.68 -40.81 -6.38
N ASP A 76 -3.43 -41.18 -6.11
CA ASP A 76 -2.49 -41.77 -7.08
C ASP A 76 -2.13 -43.23 -6.72
N SER A 77 -3.16 -44.04 -6.44
CA SER A 77 -3.08 -45.51 -6.23
C SER A 77 -3.60 -46.29 -7.43
#